data_AF-M3GSL6-F1
#
_entry.id   AF-M3GSL6-F1
#
_cell.length_a   1.000
_cell.length_b   1.000
_cell.length_c   1.000
_cell.angle_alpha   90.00
_cell.angle_beta   90.00
_cell.angle_gamma   90.00
#
_symmetry.space_group_name_H-M   'P 1'
#
loop_
_entity.id
_entity.type
_entity.pdbx_description
1 polymer ?
#
loop_
_entity_poly.entity_id
_entity_poly.type
_entity_poly.pdbx_seq_one_letter_code
_entity_poly.pdbx_strand_id
1 'polypeptide(L)' 'MIKTYGSGKYDRYLVDVIFLENSKDVSTVIEKGLFLNQVILQKSFADPM' A
#
# COMPACT_ATOMS: atom_id res chain seq x y z
N MET A 1 -2.91 6.50 -2.32
CA MET A 1 -4.17 5.73 -2.22
C MET A 1 -3.98 4.67 -1.16
N ILE A 2 -4.99 4.45 -0.32
CA ILE A 2 -5.02 3.34 0.64
C ILE A 2 -6.23 2.50 0.30
N LYS A 3 -6.03 1.21 0.00
CA LYS A 3 -7.11 0.25 -0.22
C LYS A 3 -7.24 -0.63 1.01
N THR A 4 -8.41 -0.61 1.65
CA THR A 4 -8.70 -1.39 2.85
C THR A 4 -9.45 -2.68 2.48
N TYR A 5 -9.15 -3.78 3.16
CA TYR A 5 -9.82 -5.08 2.96
C TYR A 5 -10.73 -5.48 4.13
N GLY A 6 -10.91 -4.58 5.10
CA GLY A 6 -11.66 -4.82 6.34
C GLY A 6 -10.76 -4.78 7.58
N SER A 7 -11.39 -4.93 8.75
CA SER A 7 -10.71 -5.03 10.03
C SER A 7 -10.54 -6.50 10.45
N GLY A 8 -9.34 -6.85 10.91
CA GLY A 8 -9.07 -8.15 11.50
C GLY A 8 -9.55 -8.23 12.96
N LYS A 9 -9.34 -9.39 13.59
CA LYS A 9 -9.72 -9.72 14.99
C LYS A 9 -9.29 -8.69 16.07
N TYR A 10 -8.34 -7.82 15.74
CA TYR A 10 -7.75 -6.83 16.65
C TYR A 10 -8.06 -5.38 16.25
N ASP A 11 -9.13 -5.16 15.49
CA ASP A 11 -9.50 -3.85 14.91
C ASP A 11 -8.39 -3.18 14.08
N ARG A 12 -7.43 -3.99 13.62
CA ARG A 12 -6.38 -3.55 12.69
C ARG A 12 -6.88 -3.74 11.26
N TYR A 13 -6.77 -2.68 10.46
CA TYR A 13 -7.11 -2.74 9.05
C TYR A 13 -6.00 -3.40 8.24
N LEU A 14 -6.35 -4.36 7.40
CA LEU A 14 -5.46 -4.86 6.35
C LEU A 14 -5.54 -3.89 5.17
N VAL A 15 -4.40 -3.35 4.74
CA VAL A 15 -4.35 -2.31 3.72
C VAL A 15 -3.23 -2.49 2.71
N ASP A 16 -3.51 -2.10 1.47
CA ASP A 16 -2.50 -1.84 0.44
C ASP A 16 -2.27 -0.33 0.32
N VAL A 17 -1.00 0.06 0.31
CA VAL A 17 -0.61 1.47 0.18
C VAL A 17 0.11 1.70 -1.15
N ILE A 18 -0.48 2.56 -1.98
CA ILE A 18 0.10 2.98 -3.25
C ILE A 18 0.40 4.48 -3.17
N PHE A 19 1.64 4.87 -3.47
CA PHE A 19 2.12 6.23 -3.35
C PHE A 19 2.72 6.75 -4.65
N LEU A 20 2.34 7.95 -5.05
CA LEU A 20 2.98 8.67 -6.15
C LEU A 20 3.23 10.11 -5.70
N GLU A 21 4.48 10.55 -5.80
CA GLU A 21 4.86 11.90 -5.41
C GLU A 21 4.16 12.94 -6.29
N ASN A 22 3.74 14.06 -5.70
CA ASN A 22 3.12 15.20 -6.39
C ASN A 22 1.84 14.90 -7.18
N SER A 23 1.21 13.73 -6.99
CA SER A 23 -0.07 13.40 -7.59
C SER A 23 -1.15 13.17 -6.54
N LYS A 24 -2.31 13.79 -6.76
CA LYS A 24 -3.55 13.54 -5.98
C LYS A 24 -4.61 12.84 -6.80
N ASP A 25 -4.39 12.67 -8.10
CA ASP A 25 -5.32 11.99 -9.00
C ASP A 25 -5.27 10.48 -8.78
N VAL A 26 -6.43 9.89 -8.46
CA VAL A 26 -6.52 8.48 -8.07
C VAL A 26 -6.14 7.56 -9.22
N SER A 27 -6.62 7.84 -10.43
CA SER A 27 -6.34 7.05 -11.62
C SER A 27 -4.83 7.03 -11.91
N THR A 28 -4.18 8.19 -11.85
CA THR A 28 -2.73 8.34 -12.05
C THR A 28 -1.94 7.61 -10.96
N VAL A 29 -2.38 7.67 -9.69
CA VAL A 29 -1.72 6.99 -8.57
C VAL A 29 -1.81 5.47 -8.70
N ILE A 30 -2.93 4.92 -9.18
CA ILE A 30 -3.09 3.47 -9.38
C ILE A 30 -2.16 2.97 -10.49
N GLU A 31 -2.08 3.70 -11.60
CA GLU A 31 -1.32 3.27 -12.77
C GLU A 31 0.20 3.42 -12.59
N LYS A 32 0.64 4.52 -11.97
CA LYS A 32 2.05 4.92 -11.93
C LYS A 32 2.66 4.93 -10.53
N GLY A 33 1.86 4.70 -9.50
CA GLY A 33 2.32 4.75 -8.12
C GLY A 33 3.17 3.56 -7.70
N LEU A 34 4.01 3.77 -6.70
CA LEU A 34 4.78 2.75 -6.03
C LEU A 34 3.92 1.99 -5.05
N PHE A 35 3.89 0.66 -5.18
CA PHE A 35 3.24 -0.20 -4.22
C PHE A 35 4.15 -0.45 -3.01
N LEU A 36 3.90 0.29 -1.93
CA LEU A 36 4.83 0.34 -0.79
C LEU A 36 4.96 -1.01 -0.08
N ASN A 37 3.88 -1.78 0.02
CA ASN A 37 3.91 -3.11 0.64
C ASN A 37 4.91 -4.05 -0.08
N GLN A 38 5.03 -3.94 -1.40
CA GLN A 38 6.00 -4.73 -2.16
C GLN A 38 7.42 -4.17 -2.03
N VAL A 39 7.57 -2.84 -1.99
CA VAL A 39 8.88 -2.18 -1.85
C VAL A 39 9.54 -2.55 -0.51
N ILE A 40 8.78 -2.61 0.59
CA ILE A 40 9.34 -2.98 1.90
C ILE A 40 9.81 -4.44 1.94
N LEU A 41 9.10 -5.35 1.27
CA LEU A 41 9.52 -6.76 1.13
C LEU A 41 10.79 -6.87 0.29
N GLN A 42 10.85 -6.17 -0.85
CA GLN A 42 12.02 -6.17 -1.73
C GLN A 42 13.28 -5.60 -1.08
N LYS A 43 13.10 -4.64 -0.16
CA LYS A 43 14.21 -4.04 0.62
C LYS A 43 14.56 -4.84 1.88
N SER A 44 13.92 -5.99 2.10
CA SER A 44 14.11 -6.82 3.30
C SER A 44 13.84 -6.06 4.61
N PHE A 45 12.93 -5.09 4.58
CA PHE A 45 12.45 -4.38 5.78
C PHE A 45 11.30 -5.12 6.47
N ALA A 46 10.73 -6.11 5.79
CA ALA A 46 9.68 -6.97 6.29
C ALA A 46 9.86 -8.37 5.71
N ASP A 47 9.37 -9.37 6.44
CA ASP A 47 9.29 -10.74 5.98
C ASP A 47 7.93 -11.00 5.30
N PRO A 48 7.88 -11.83 4.25
CA PRO A 48 6.62 -12.32 3.72
C PRO A 48 5.94 -13.16 4.80
N MET A 49 4.70 -12.81 5.12
CA MET A 49 3.89 -13.46 6.15
C MET A 49 2.99 -14.54 5.55
#